data_AF-A0A931C7H8-F1
#
_entry.id   AF-A0A931C7H8-F1
#
_cell.length_a   1.000
_cell.length_b   1.000
_cell.length_c   1.000
_cell.angle_alpha   90.00
_cell.angle_beta   90.00
_cell.angle_gamma   90.00
#
_symmetry.space_group_name_H-M   'P 1'
#
loop_
_entity.id
_entity.type
_entity.pdbx_description
1 polymer ?
#
loop_
_entity_poly.entity_id
_entity_poly.type
_entity_poly.pdbx_seq_one_letter_code
_entity_poly.pdbx_strand_id
1 'polypeptide(L)'
;MVKVETKLFLRDSATVIFGVLFPTGLLLGLGAIPALRESPPETGGLRSIDIWAPTALVFGMVMIAVQHVPAVIATYRERGILRRLSTTPAHPRSVLLAQMIVAFASVVVSAALMIFLAWAVLDIAPPERPLEFAVAFVVGYAALLGLGMISAAVARTSSAANQIGTFLFVALMFFGGAFLPRVLMPDVLREAGEFLPPGLQTLTAAWSAEAGEITATAGGQPFWLQIAIMAGVAVTASAVAAKFFRWE
;
A
#
# COMPACT_ATOMS: atom_id res chain seq x y z
N MET A 1 -5.67 -17.88 16.17
CA MET A 1 -6.30 -16.78 15.43
C MET A 1 -5.75 -16.61 14.01
N VAL A 2 -4.44 -16.41 13.81
CA VAL A 2 -3.84 -16.20 12.46
C VAL A 2 -4.33 -17.21 11.41
N LYS A 3 -4.31 -18.52 11.68
CA LYS A 3 -4.80 -19.55 10.74
C LYS A 3 -6.26 -19.35 10.31
N VAL A 4 -7.12 -18.87 11.22
CA VAL A 4 -8.54 -18.61 10.93
C VAL A 4 -8.66 -17.37 10.06
N GLU A 5 -7.98 -16.29 10.41
CA GLU A 5 -7.97 -15.05 9.63
C GLU A 5 -7.39 -15.25 8.23
N THR A 6 -6.30 -16.01 8.08
CA THR A 6 -5.75 -16.37 6.77
C THR A 6 -6.79 -17.13 5.93
N LYS A 7 -7.53 -18.06 6.54
CA LYS A 7 -8.59 -18.81 5.82
C LYS A 7 -9.77 -17.92 5.43
N LEU A 8 -10.12 -16.92 6.25
CA LEU A 8 -11.15 -15.94 5.94
C LEU A 8 -10.69 -15.00 4.81
N PHE A 9 -9.47 -14.49 4.91
CA PHE A 9 -8.84 -13.67 3.88
C PHE A 9 -8.82 -14.37 2.52
N LEU A 10 -8.37 -15.63 2.47
CA LEU A 10 -8.34 -16.41 1.23
C LEU A 10 -9.73 -16.74 0.66
N ARG A 11 -10.78 -16.64 1.48
CA ARG A 11 -12.17 -16.82 1.04
C ARG A 11 -12.83 -15.54 0.56
N ASP A 12 -12.26 -14.38 0.91
CA ASP A 12 -12.65 -13.10 0.36
C ASP A 12 -12.00 -12.92 -1.01
N SER A 13 -12.72 -13.38 -2.03
CA SER A 13 -12.25 -13.34 -3.42
C SER A 13 -11.93 -11.92 -3.88
N ALA A 14 -12.72 -10.92 -3.45
CA ALA A 14 -12.47 -9.53 -3.82
C ALA A 14 -11.11 -9.08 -3.29
N THR A 15 -10.81 -9.35 -2.02
CA THR A 15 -9.53 -8.94 -1.44
C THR A 15 -8.34 -9.69 -2.02
N VAL A 16 -8.46 -10.99 -2.29
CA VAL A 16 -7.40 -11.75 -2.96
C VAL A 16 -7.15 -11.20 -4.38
N ILE A 17 -8.22 -10.96 -5.14
CA ILE A 17 -8.11 -10.45 -6.51
C ILE A 17 -7.54 -9.03 -6.51
N PHE A 18 -8.14 -8.10 -5.78
CA PHE A 18 -7.79 -6.68 -5.84
C PHE A 18 -6.60 -6.29 -4.97
N GLY A 19 -6.37 -6.97 -3.85
CA GLY A 19 -5.24 -6.70 -2.97
C GLY A 19 -3.97 -7.43 -3.37
N VAL A 20 -4.08 -8.69 -3.80
CA VAL A 20 -2.91 -9.56 -4.02
C VAL A 20 -2.59 -9.75 -5.50
N LEU A 21 -3.60 -10.10 -6.32
CA LEU A 21 -3.39 -10.42 -7.73
C LEU A 21 -3.37 -9.19 -8.63
N PHE A 22 -4.10 -8.13 -8.28
CA PHE A 22 -4.26 -6.94 -9.11
C PHE A 22 -2.94 -6.22 -9.41
N PRO A 23 -1.99 -6.02 -8.47
CA PRO A 23 -0.67 -5.46 -8.81
C PRO A 23 0.02 -6.23 -9.95
N THR A 24 -0.01 -7.55 -9.86
CA THR A 24 0.58 -8.44 -10.86
C THR A 24 -0.20 -8.41 -12.17
N GLY A 25 -1.53 -8.51 -12.11
CA GLY A 25 -2.40 -8.47 -13.28
C GLY A 25 -2.37 -7.13 -14.01
N LEU A 26 -2.29 -6.03 -13.27
CA LEU A 26 -2.13 -4.68 -13.81
C LEU A 26 -0.80 -4.58 -14.56
N LEU A 27 0.30 -5.02 -13.97
CA LEU A 27 1.61 -4.95 -14.61
C LEU A 27 1.70 -5.84 -15.84
N LEU A 28 1.19 -7.08 -15.77
CA LEU A 28 1.11 -7.98 -16.93
C LEU A 28 0.19 -7.43 -18.02
N GLY A 29 -0.93 -6.81 -17.65
CA GLY A 29 -1.87 -6.18 -18.57
C GLY A 29 -1.28 -4.96 -19.28
N LEU A 30 -0.61 -4.07 -18.54
CA LEU A 30 0.16 -2.96 -19.11
C LEU A 30 1.31 -3.49 -19.97
N GLY A 31 1.95 -4.57 -19.55
CA GLY A 31 2.93 -5.29 -20.34
C GLY A 31 2.37 -5.89 -21.62
N ALA A 32 1.09 -6.17 -21.76
CA ALA A 32 0.56 -6.64 -23.03
C ALA A 32 0.56 -5.54 -24.11
N ILE A 33 0.70 -4.26 -23.72
CA ILE A 33 0.69 -3.11 -24.63
C ILE A 33 2.12 -2.90 -25.16
N PRO A 34 2.38 -3.12 -26.47
CA PRO A 34 3.74 -3.01 -27.02
C PRO A 34 4.36 -1.63 -26.83
N ALA A 35 3.57 -0.58 -26.96
CA ALA A 35 4.00 0.81 -26.75
C ALA A 35 4.56 1.09 -25.34
N LEU A 36 4.18 0.29 -24.32
CA LEU A 36 4.71 0.42 -22.96
C LEU A 36 5.99 -0.40 -22.73
N ARG A 37 6.33 -1.31 -23.65
CA ARG A 37 7.58 -2.09 -23.65
C ARG A 37 8.68 -1.44 -24.48
N GLU A 38 8.33 -0.51 -25.36
CA GLU A 38 9.30 0.30 -26.08
C GLU A 38 10.01 1.24 -25.10
N SER A 39 11.28 1.53 -25.39
CA SER A 39 12.10 2.49 -24.65
C SER A 39 12.20 3.79 -25.45
N PRO A 40 11.35 4.80 -25.21
CA PRO A 40 11.50 6.11 -25.82
C PRO A 40 12.88 6.72 -25.47
N PRO A 41 13.50 7.49 -26.38
CA PRO A 41 14.71 8.24 -26.07
C PRO A 41 14.52 9.24 -24.90
N GLU A 42 13.29 9.72 -24.71
CA GLU A 42 12.92 10.71 -23.68
C GLU A 42 12.96 10.16 -22.25
N THR A 43 12.90 8.83 -22.06
CA THR A 43 12.99 8.16 -20.75
C THR A 43 14.39 7.64 -20.44
N GLY A 44 15.42 8.09 -21.19
CA GLY A 44 16.81 7.67 -20.95
C GLY A 44 17.08 6.19 -21.23
N GLY A 45 16.20 5.51 -21.98
CA GLY A 45 16.31 4.07 -22.27
C GLY A 45 15.44 3.17 -21.37
N LEU A 46 14.83 3.71 -20.31
CA LEU A 46 13.88 2.96 -19.49
C LEU A 46 12.56 2.73 -20.24
N ARG A 47 12.02 1.51 -20.13
CA ARG A 47 10.70 1.20 -20.67
C ARG A 47 9.65 1.81 -19.76
N SER A 48 8.55 2.28 -20.34
CA SER A 48 7.45 2.86 -19.55
C SER A 48 6.97 1.90 -18.47
N ILE A 49 6.99 0.59 -18.75
CA ILE A 49 6.58 -0.44 -17.80
C ILE A 49 7.46 -0.57 -16.55
N ASP A 50 8.75 -0.24 -16.63
CA ASP A 50 9.67 -0.31 -15.49
C ASP A 50 9.30 0.74 -14.42
N ILE A 51 8.80 1.90 -14.86
CA ILE A 51 8.30 2.99 -14.00
C ILE A 51 6.97 2.60 -13.34
N TRP A 52 6.16 1.76 -13.99
CA TRP A 52 4.86 1.32 -13.47
C TRP A 52 4.96 0.22 -12.41
N ALA A 53 6.07 -0.52 -12.33
CA ALA A 53 6.20 -1.64 -11.39
C ALA A 53 6.05 -1.23 -9.91
N PRO A 54 6.76 -0.19 -9.39
CA PRO A 54 6.53 0.30 -8.02
C PRO A 54 5.11 0.82 -7.80
N THR A 55 4.54 1.49 -8.81
CA THR A 55 3.17 2.03 -8.75
C THR A 55 2.13 0.92 -8.64
N ALA A 56 2.26 -0.15 -9.43
CA ALA A 56 1.39 -1.31 -9.40
C ALA A 56 1.38 -1.98 -8.01
N LEU A 57 2.56 -2.08 -7.39
CA LEU A 57 2.70 -2.61 -6.03
C LEU A 57 2.01 -1.72 -4.99
N VAL A 58 2.14 -0.40 -5.12
CA VAL A 58 1.48 0.58 -4.24
C VAL A 58 -0.05 0.46 -4.29
N PHE A 59 -0.65 0.14 -5.45
CA PHE A 59 -2.09 -0.13 -5.53
C PHE A 59 -2.54 -1.23 -4.56
N GLY A 60 -1.85 -2.38 -4.56
CA GLY A 60 -2.16 -3.50 -3.66
C GLY A 60 -1.96 -3.13 -2.19
N MET A 61 -0.86 -2.42 -1.88
CA MET A 61 -0.58 -1.93 -0.53
C MET A 61 -1.72 -1.07 0.01
N VAL A 62 -2.16 -0.06 -0.73
CA VAL A 62 -3.20 0.86 -0.26
C VAL A 62 -4.55 0.15 -0.18
N MET A 63 -4.91 -0.71 -1.15
CA MET A 63 -6.16 -1.46 -1.08
C MET A 63 -6.24 -2.34 0.16
N ILE A 64 -5.19 -3.11 0.47
CA ILE A 64 -5.21 -3.98 1.65
C ILE A 64 -5.24 -3.13 2.93
N ALA A 65 -4.36 -2.14 3.05
CA ALA A 65 -4.19 -1.39 4.28
C ALA A 65 -5.35 -0.45 4.60
N VAL A 66 -5.93 0.21 3.59
CA VAL A 66 -6.86 1.32 3.76
C VAL A 66 -8.31 0.94 3.44
N GLN A 67 -8.55 -0.10 2.63
CA GLN A 67 -9.91 -0.57 2.35
C GLN A 67 -10.22 -1.89 3.05
N HIS A 68 -9.39 -2.92 2.86
CA HIS A 68 -9.70 -4.25 3.40
C HIS A 68 -9.63 -4.33 4.92
N VAL A 69 -8.48 -3.98 5.52
CA VAL A 69 -8.27 -4.07 6.97
C VAL A 69 -9.35 -3.31 7.75
N PRO A 70 -9.69 -2.05 7.40
CA PRO A 70 -10.70 -1.30 8.13
C PRO A 70 -12.11 -1.87 7.98
N ALA A 71 -12.47 -2.37 6.79
CA ALA A 71 -13.76 -2.99 6.53
C ALA A 71 -13.96 -4.28 7.34
N VAL A 72 -12.92 -5.12 7.44
CA VAL A 72 -12.97 -6.35 8.27
C VAL A 72 -13.17 -6.00 9.74
N ILE A 73 -12.40 -5.04 10.27
CA ILE A 73 -12.52 -4.61 11.66
C ILE A 73 -13.89 -4.02 11.94
N ALA A 74 -14.41 -3.16 11.06
CA ALA A 74 -15.74 -2.60 11.18
C ALA A 74 -16.83 -3.68 11.14
N THR A 75 -16.69 -4.69 10.28
CA THR A 75 -17.61 -5.85 10.22
C THR A 75 -17.62 -6.61 11.54
N TYR A 76 -16.46 -6.78 12.19
CA TYR A 76 -16.37 -7.46 13.48
C TYR A 76 -17.03 -6.66 14.61
N ARG A 77 -16.95 -5.33 14.55
CA ARG A 77 -17.68 -4.45 15.46
C ARG A 77 -19.18 -4.51 15.22
N GLU A 78 -19.64 -4.34 13.98
CA GLU A 78 -21.06 -4.39 13.60
C GLU A 78 -21.74 -5.69 14.06
N ARG A 79 -21.05 -6.82 13.90
CA ARG A 79 -21.58 -8.16 14.27
C ARG A 79 -21.45 -8.45 15.77
N GLY A 80 -20.93 -7.53 16.57
CA GLY A 80 -20.67 -7.71 18.00
C GLY A 80 -19.65 -8.80 18.31
N ILE A 81 -18.84 -9.21 17.33
CA ILE A 81 -17.82 -10.26 17.49
C ILE A 81 -16.76 -9.80 18.49
N LEU A 82 -16.34 -8.53 18.41
CA LEU A 82 -15.39 -7.94 19.36
C LEU A 82 -15.92 -7.96 20.80
N ARG A 83 -17.22 -7.66 21.00
CA ARG A 83 -17.89 -7.69 22.30
C ARG A 83 -18.06 -9.11 22.87
N ARG A 84 -18.29 -10.10 22.01
CA ARG A 84 -18.33 -11.52 22.42
C ARG A 84 -16.94 -12.04 22.76
N LEU A 85 -15.92 -11.60 22.04
CA LEU A 85 -14.53 -11.98 22.31
C LEU A 85 -14.00 -11.38 23.62
N SER A 86 -14.42 -10.16 23.99
CA SER A 86 -14.02 -9.56 25.28
C SER A 86 -14.51 -10.33 26.50
N THR A 87 -15.54 -11.17 26.37
CA THR A 87 -16.01 -12.06 27.46
C THR A 87 -15.37 -13.45 27.42
N THR A 88 -14.40 -13.68 26.53
CA THR A 88 -13.67 -14.95 26.39
C THR A 88 -12.18 -14.73 26.67
N PRO A 89 -11.40 -15.79 26.95
CA PRO A 89 -9.94 -15.68 27.08
C PRO A 89 -9.24 -15.16 25.79
N ALA A 90 -9.92 -15.21 24.64
CA ALA A 90 -9.45 -14.66 23.39
C ALA A 90 -9.65 -13.13 23.37
N HIS A 91 -8.68 -12.40 23.92
CA HIS A 91 -8.74 -10.94 23.99
C HIS A 91 -8.85 -10.33 22.59
N PRO A 92 -9.74 -9.34 22.35
CA PRO A 92 -9.87 -8.62 21.07
C PRO A 92 -8.57 -8.13 20.41
N ARG A 93 -7.51 -7.86 21.19
CA ARG A 93 -6.17 -7.53 20.68
C ARG A 93 -5.56 -8.65 19.83
N SER A 94 -5.85 -9.92 20.14
CA SER A 94 -5.34 -11.08 19.40
C SER A 94 -5.89 -11.17 17.98
N VAL A 95 -7.13 -10.71 17.77
CA VAL A 95 -7.74 -10.64 16.43
C VAL A 95 -7.14 -9.49 15.64
N LEU A 96 -6.96 -8.33 16.27
CA LEU A 96 -6.34 -7.19 15.61
C LEU A 96 -4.90 -7.51 15.16
N LEU A 97 -4.10 -8.11 16.04
CA LEU A 97 -2.75 -8.56 15.69
C LEU A 97 -2.75 -9.62 14.59
N ALA A 98 -3.69 -10.58 14.64
CA ALA A 98 -3.81 -11.58 13.59
C ALA A 98 -4.16 -10.93 12.24
N GLN A 99 -5.06 -9.94 12.22
CA GLN A 99 -5.42 -9.20 11.01
C GLN A 99 -4.23 -8.41 10.45
N MET A 100 -3.46 -7.74 11.32
CA MET A 100 -2.24 -7.03 10.91
C MET A 100 -1.19 -7.98 10.32
N ILE A 101 -0.99 -9.15 10.94
CA ILE A 101 -0.06 -10.18 10.44
C ILE A 101 -0.52 -10.71 9.08
N VAL A 102 -1.83 -11.01 8.93
CA VAL A 102 -2.37 -11.51 7.65
C VAL A 102 -2.28 -10.44 6.56
N ALA A 103 -2.60 -9.19 6.88
CA ALA A 103 -2.47 -8.07 5.94
C ALA A 103 -1.01 -7.79 5.54
N PHE A 104 -0.07 -7.92 6.46
CA PHE A 104 1.36 -7.80 6.16
C PHE A 104 1.85 -8.97 5.30
N ALA A 105 1.49 -10.20 5.68
CA ALA A 105 1.85 -11.39 4.91
C ALA A 105 1.26 -11.36 3.50
N SER A 106 0.02 -10.90 3.33
CA SER A 106 -0.63 -10.84 2.03
C SER A 106 0.02 -9.82 1.09
N VAL A 107 0.43 -8.65 1.61
CA VAL A 107 1.14 -7.66 0.78
C VAL A 107 2.55 -8.12 0.43
N VAL A 108 3.24 -8.83 1.34
CA VAL A 108 4.55 -9.45 1.04
C VAL A 108 4.40 -10.52 -0.05
N VAL A 109 3.38 -11.36 0.03
CA VAL A 109 3.07 -12.35 -1.01
C VAL A 109 2.73 -11.66 -2.34
N SER A 110 1.95 -10.59 -2.32
CA SER A 110 1.62 -9.81 -3.51
C SER A 110 2.87 -9.20 -4.16
N ALA A 111 3.75 -8.60 -3.35
CA ALA A 111 5.00 -8.03 -3.81
C ALA A 111 5.93 -9.10 -4.42
N ALA A 112 6.12 -10.22 -3.73
CA ALA A 112 6.94 -11.32 -4.21
C ALA A 112 6.40 -11.91 -5.53
N LEU A 113 5.08 -12.12 -5.60
CA LEU A 113 4.41 -12.60 -6.81
C LEU A 113 4.59 -11.63 -7.97
N MET A 114 4.37 -10.34 -7.74
CA MET A 114 4.50 -9.30 -8.75
C MET A 114 5.94 -9.20 -9.24
N ILE A 115 6.92 -9.10 -8.35
CA ILE A 115 8.36 -9.01 -8.70
C ILE A 115 8.78 -10.24 -9.51
N PHE A 116 8.38 -11.44 -9.07
CA PHE A 116 8.73 -12.68 -9.76
C PHE A 116 8.16 -12.75 -11.18
N LEU A 117 6.88 -12.42 -11.36
CA LEU A 117 6.24 -12.46 -12.68
C LEU A 117 6.67 -11.30 -13.58
N ALA A 118 6.94 -10.13 -13.01
CA ALA A 118 7.52 -8.99 -13.72
C ALA A 118 8.87 -9.38 -14.34
N TRP A 119 9.72 -10.04 -13.55
CA TRP A 119 11.00 -10.55 -14.03
C TRP A 119 10.82 -11.68 -15.04
N ALA A 120 10.04 -12.71 -14.71
CA ALA A 120 9.94 -13.92 -15.52
C ALA A 120 9.19 -13.75 -16.85
N VAL A 121 8.22 -12.82 -16.94
CA VAL A 121 7.34 -12.66 -18.11
C VAL A 121 7.64 -11.38 -18.89
N LEU A 122 8.00 -10.30 -18.20
CA LEU A 122 8.19 -8.97 -18.78
C LEU A 122 9.67 -8.55 -18.86
N ASP A 123 10.58 -9.37 -18.33
CA ASP A 123 12.01 -9.10 -18.25
C ASP A 123 12.29 -7.77 -17.53
N ILE A 124 11.50 -7.47 -16.50
CA ILE A 124 11.68 -6.29 -15.64
C ILE A 124 12.71 -6.64 -14.58
N ALA A 125 13.78 -5.84 -14.49
CA ALA A 125 14.80 -6.03 -13.48
C ALA A 125 14.20 -5.93 -12.07
N PRO A 126 14.57 -6.83 -11.14
CA PRO A 126 14.19 -6.70 -9.73
C PRO A 126 14.82 -5.43 -9.12
N PRO A 127 14.37 -5.00 -7.92
CA PRO A 127 14.91 -3.80 -7.28
C PRO A 127 16.43 -3.80 -7.17
N GLU A 128 17.08 -2.75 -7.69
CA GLU A 128 18.55 -2.57 -7.64
C GLU A 128 19.08 -2.49 -6.20
N ARG A 129 18.30 -1.87 -5.30
CA ARG A 129 18.66 -1.66 -3.89
C ARG A 129 17.66 -2.41 -3.00
N PRO A 130 17.75 -3.75 -2.90
CA PRO A 130 16.71 -4.57 -2.28
C PRO A 130 16.51 -4.28 -0.78
N LEU A 131 17.58 -3.91 -0.05
CA LEU A 131 17.50 -3.54 1.36
C LEU A 131 16.73 -2.23 1.55
N GLU A 132 17.01 -1.21 0.73
CA GLU A 132 16.29 0.06 0.79
C GLU A 132 14.85 -0.09 0.35
N PHE A 133 14.61 -0.91 -0.68
CA PHE A 133 13.27 -1.26 -1.12
C PHE A 133 12.49 -1.94 0.01
N ALA A 134 13.09 -2.91 0.71
CA ALA A 134 12.45 -3.59 1.83
C ALA A 134 12.13 -2.61 2.99
N VAL A 135 13.04 -1.69 3.31
CA VAL A 135 12.80 -0.67 4.34
C VAL A 135 11.67 0.27 3.94
N ALA A 136 11.72 0.82 2.72
CA ALA A 136 10.66 1.69 2.18
C ALA A 136 9.30 0.98 2.13
N PHE A 137 9.29 -0.29 1.70
CA PHE A 137 8.10 -1.12 1.64
C PHE A 137 7.48 -1.33 3.02
N VAL A 138 8.28 -1.76 4.00
CA VAL A 138 7.77 -2.06 5.35
C VAL A 138 7.30 -0.79 6.05
N VAL A 139 8.09 0.29 6.00
CA VAL A 139 7.75 1.54 6.69
C VAL A 139 6.58 2.23 6.00
N GLY A 140 6.58 2.29 4.67
CA GLY A 140 5.47 2.84 3.88
C GLY A 140 4.17 2.05 4.10
N TYR A 141 4.22 0.72 4.16
CA TYR A 141 3.06 -0.10 4.46
C TYR A 141 2.56 0.09 5.90
N ALA A 142 3.47 0.20 6.88
CA ALA A 142 3.11 0.48 8.26
C ALA A 142 2.39 1.84 8.39
N ALA A 143 2.83 2.85 7.64
CA ALA A 143 2.16 4.15 7.58
C ALA A 143 0.74 4.04 7.00
N LEU A 144 0.57 3.28 5.91
CA LEU A 144 -0.75 3.00 5.34
C LEU A 144 -1.66 2.25 6.29
N LEU A 145 -1.14 1.23 6.99
CA LEU A 145 -1.90 0.51 8.01
C LEU A 145 -2.33 1.43 9.14
N GLY A 146 -1.46 2.33 9.59
CA GLY A 146 -1.81 3.36 10.58
C GLY A 146 -2.99 4.21 10.11
N LEU A 147 -2.96 4.70 8.87
CA LEU A 147 -4.06 5.48 8.28
C LEU A 147 -5.36 4.66 8.15
N GLY A 148 -5.28 3.42 7.66
CA GLY A 148 -6.44 2.54 7.60
C GLY A 148 -7.03 2.26 8.99
N MET A 149 -6.19 2.11 10.01
CA MET A 149 -6.63 1.92 11.38
C MET A 149 -7.39 3.12 11.95
N ILE A 150 -7.08 4.35 11.51
CA ILE A 150 -7.90 5.53 11.84
C ILE A 150 -9.30 5.38 11.24
N SER A 151 -9.40 4.97 9.97
CA SER A 151 -10.69 4.69 9.33
C SER A 151 -11.47 3.62 10.09
N ALA A 152 -10.80 2.55 10.52
CA ALA A 152 -11.41 1.48 11.32
C ALA A 152 -11.95 1.99 12.67
N ALA A 153 -11.18 2.87 13.34
CA ALA A 153 -11.57 3.44 14.62
C ALA A 153 -12.86 4.29 14.51
N VAL A 154 -12.95 5.11 13.46
CA VAL A 154 -14.07 6.05 13.24
C VAL A 154 -15.31 5.37 12.63
N ALA A 155 -15.13 4.41 11.72
CA ALA A 155 -16.20 3.89 10.89
C ALA A 155 -17.09 2.85 11.59
N ARG A 156 -18.27 3.26 12.07
CA ARG A 156 -19.19 2.37 12.80
C ARG A 156 -19.69 1.16 11.99
N THR A 157 -19.67 1.28 10.66
CA THR A 157 -20.14 0.25 9.74
C THR A 157 -19.09 -0.15 8.71
N SER A 158 -19.15 -1.38 8.20
CA SER A 158 -18.29 -1.87 7.12
C SER A 158 -18.48 -1.06 5.84
N SER A 159 -19.72 -0.62 5.58
CA SER A 159 -20.02 0.28 4.46
C SER A 159 -19.34 1.65 4.64
N ALA A 160 -19.41 2.27 5.84
CA ALA A 160 -18.73 3.53 6.10
C ALA A 160 -17.20 3.39 6.03
N ALA A 161 -16.66 2.26 6.51
CA ALA A 161 -15.23 1.98 6.44
C ALA A 161 -14.75 1.89 4.99
N ASN A 162 -15.52 1.21 4.12
CA ASN A 162 -15.24 1.16 2.70
C ASN A 162 -15.30 2.54 2.03
N GLN A 163 -16.32 3.37 2.32
CA GLN A 163 -16.43 4.71 1.74
C GLN A 163 -15.26 5.62 2.14
N ILE A 164 -14.89 5.62 3.42
CA ILE A 164 -13.71 6.35 3.92
C ILE A 164 -12.45 5.79 3.25
N GLY A 165 -12.33 4.47 3.15
CA GLY A 165 -11.22 3.79 2.51
C GLY A 165 -11.09 4.12 1.02
N THR A 166 -12.20 4.24 0.28
CA THR A 166 -12.21 4.66 -1.12
C THR A 166 -11.74 6.11 -1.26
N PHE A 167 -12.24 7.02 -0.41
CA PHE A 167 -11.78 8.42 -0.42
C PHE A 167 -10.28 8.52 -0.14
N LEU A 168 -9.80 7.83 0.90
CA LEU A 168 -8.38 7.80 1.24
C LEU A 168 -7.54 7.15 0.13
N PHE A 169 -8.03 6.07 -0.48
CA PHE A 169 -7.35 5.44 -1.61
C PHE A 169 -7.17 6.42 -2.77
N VAL A 170 -8.24 7.12 -3.18
CA VAL A 170 -8.17 8.10 -4.27
C VAL A 170 -7.21 9.22 -3.90
N ALA A 171 -7.27 9.75 -2.68
CA ALA A 171 -6.36 10.78 -2.22
C ALA A 171 -4.90 10.30 -2.26
N LEU A 172 -4.59 9.17 -1.61
CA LEU A 172 -3.23 8.62 -1.55
C LEU A 172 -2.67 8.30 -2.96
N MET A 173 -3.50 7.76 -3.86
CA MET A 173 -3.08 7.50 -5.24
C MET A 173 -2.87 8.76 -6.06
N PHE A 174 -3.74 9.76 -5.88
CA PHE A 174 -3.66 11.03 -6.61
C PHE A 174 -2.44 11.83 -6.16
N PHE A 175 -2.34 12.17 -4.87
CA PHE A 175 -1.22 12.96 -4.35
C PHE A 175 0.09 12.16 -4.28
N GLY A 176 0.01 10.83 -4.16
CA GLY A 176 1.17 9.94 -4.20
C GLY A 176 1.80 9.81 -5.59
N GLY A 177 1.19 10.39 -6.63
CA GLY A 177 1.73 10.39 -7.99
C GLY A 177 1.48 9.11 -8.78
N ALA A 178 0.55 8.26 -8.34
CA ALA A 178 0.22 7.00 -9.01
C ALA A 178 -0.72 7.18 -10.20
N PHE A 179 -1.66 8.13 -10.13
CA PHE A 179 -2.60 8.43 -11.23
C PHE A 179 -2.12 9.51 -12.19
N LEU A 180 -1.43 10.52 -11.66
CA LEU A 180 -0.90 11.63 -12.44
C LEU A 180 0.62 11.71 -12.18
N PRO A 181 1.45 11.74 -13.24
CA PRO A 181 2.87 12.00 -13.08
C PRO A 181 3.10 13.30 -12.30
N ARG A 182 3.96 13.27 -11.29
CA ARG A 182 4.27 14.44 -10.44
C ARG A 182 4.82 15.63 -11.23
N VAL A 183 5.45 15.38 -12.37
CA VAL A 183 5.96 16.44 -13.27
C VAL A 183 4.84 17.32 -13.84
N LEU A 184 3.61 16.81 -13.87
CA LEU A 184 2.43 17.55 -14.32
C LEU A 184 1.68 18.21 -13.15
N MET A 185 2.13 17.98 -11.90
CA MET A 185 1.47 18.54 -10.72
C MET A 185 1.99 19.95 -10.40
N PRO A 186 1.10 20.89 -10.04
CA PRO A 186 1.47 22.13 -9.35
C PRO A 186 2.34 21.89 -8.12
N ASP A 187 3.25 22.81 -7.82
CA ASP A 187 4.22 22.69 -6.71
C ASP A 187 3.57 22.35 -5.36
N VAL A 188 2.45 22.98 -5.04
CA VAL A 188 1.71 22.72 -3.78
C VAL A 188 1.25 21.27 -3.66
N LEU A 189 0.77 20.67 -4.76
CA LEU A 189 0.32 19.28 -4.78
C LEU A 189 1.50 18.31 -4.70
N ARG A 190 2.63 18.69 -5.31
CA ARG A 190 3.88 17.95 -5.29
C ARG A 190 4.47 17.90 -3.88
N GLU A 191 4.57 19.05 -3.20
CA GLU A 191 5.05 19.17 -1.81
C GLU A 191 4.17 18.38 -0.84
N ALA A 192 2.84 18.48 -0.97
CA ALA A 192 1.92 17.69 -0.14
C ALA A 192 2.12 16.17 -0.32
N GLY A 193 2.44 15.74 -1.55
CA GLY A 193 2.71 14.34 -1.89
C GLY A 193 3.96 13.74 -1.22
N GLU A 194 4.91 14.57 -0.79
CA GLU A 194 6.14 14.09 -0.14
C GLU A 194 5.89 13.51 1.25
N PHE A 195 4.85 14.02 1.93
CA PHE A 195 4.46 13.60 3.27
C PHE A 195 3.44 12.44 3.28
N LEU A 196 3.00 11.98 2.11
CA LEU A 196 1.93 11.00 2.00
C LEU A 196 2.43 9.55 1.82
N PRO A 197 1.88 8.58 2.58
CA PRO A 197 2.19 7.16 2.40
C PRO A 197 1.74 6.57 1.06
N PRO A 198 2.40 5.50 0.56
CA PRO A 198 3.56 4.82 1.15
C PRO A 198 4.92 5.46 0.84
N GLY A 199 4.97 6.64 0.20
CA GLY A 199 6.21 7.22 -0.28
C GLY A 199 6.71 6.56 -1.58
N LEU A 200 5.87 6.59 -2.64
CA LEU A 200 6.16 5.98 -3.94
C LEU A 200 7.56 6.33 -4.47
N GLN A 201 8.06 7.55 -4.22
CA GLN A 201 9.41 7.97 -4.64
C GLN A 201 10.52 7.10 -4.06
N THR A 202 10.51 6.82 -2.75
CA THR A 202 11.49 5.92 -2.14
C THR A 202 11.42 4.49 -2.69
N LEU A 203 10.22 4.01 -3.00
CA LEU A 203 10.04 2.69 -3.62
C LEU A 203 10.59 2.66 -5.05
N THR A 204 10.31 3.71 -5.85
CA THR A 204 10.82 3.83 -7.20
C THR A 204 12.34 4.02 -7.23
N ALA A 205 12.88 4.88 -6.37
CA ALA A 205 14.33 5.12 -6.28
C ALA A 205 15.11 3.91 -5.76
N ALA A 206 14.50 3.07 -4.92
CA ALA A 206 15.10 1.81 -4.51
C ALA A 206 14.94 0.70 -5.57
N TRP A 207 13.93 0.82 -6.43
CA TRP A 207 13.71 -0.10 -7.54
C TRP A 207 14.71 0.11 -8.67
N SER A 208 14.82 1.34 -9.18
CA SER A 208 15.90 1.72 -10.09
C SER A 208 16.33 3.16 -9.87
N ALA A 209 17.65 3.38 -9.87
CA ALA A 209 18.20 4.73 -9.72
C ALA A 209 17.72 5.66 -10.84
N GLU A 210 17.68 5.16 -12.08
CA GLU A 210 17.23 5.90 -13.25
C GLU A 210 15.73 6.27 -13.18
N ALA A 211 14.84 5.34 -12.79
CA ALA A 211 13.42 5.69 -12.63
C ALA A 211 13.24 6.61 -11.41
N GLY A 212 14.07 6.44 -10.39
CA GLY A 212 14.22 7.35 -9.27
C GLY A 212 14.50 8.77 -9.74
N GLU A 213 15.50 8.99 -10.57
CA GLU A 213 15.86 10.31 -11.10
C GLU A 213 14.79 10.91 -12.01
N ILE A 214 14.17 10.10 -12.89
CA ILE A 214 13.07 10.57 -13.76
C ILE A 214 11.85 10.99 -12.94
N THR A 215 11.55 10.28 -11.85
CA THR A 215 10.40 10.56 -10.99
C THR A 215 10.71 11.53 -9.85
N ALA A 216 11.99 11.73 -9.52
CA ALA A 216 12.49 12.72 -8.60
C ALA A 216 12.63 14.06 -9.32
N THR A 217 11.60 14.89 -9.24
CA THR A 217 11.73 16.31 -9.59
C THR A 217 12.80 16.97 -8.72
N ALA A 218 13.50 17.98 -9.24
CA ALA A 218 14.34 18.88 -8.47
C ALA A 218 13.60 19.33 -7.18
N GLY A 219 14.09 18.86 -6.03
CA GLY A 219 13.45 19.06 -4.72
C GLY A 219 13.08 17.80 -3.94
N GLY A 220 13.16 16.60 -4.55
CA GLY A 220 12.85 15.34 -3.86
C GLY A 220 13.65 15.17 -2.56
N GLN A 221 12.96 14.77 -1.48
CA GLN A 221 13.59 14.61 -0.18
C GLN A 221 14.60 13.45 -0.17
N PRO A 222 15.67 13.55 0.63
CA PRO A 222 16.60 12.43 0.82
C PRO A 222 15.86 11.17 1.26
N PHE A 223 16.27 10.01 0.74
CA PHE A 223 15.67 8.72 1.03
C PHE A 223 15.37 8.52 2.52
N TRP A 224 16.37 8.71 3.38
CA TRP A 224 16.23 8.51 4.83
C TRP A 224 15.30 9.53 5.51
N LEU A 225 15.19 10.75 4.98
CA LEU A 225 14.23 11.73 5.48
C LEU A 225 12.80 11.28 5.19
N GLN A 226 12.54 10.80 3.96
CA GLN A 226 11.22 10.27 3.62
C GLN A 226 10.87 9.02 4.44
N ILE A 227 11.83 8.12 4.69
CA ILE A 227 11.64 6.99 5.62
C ILE A 227 11.28 7.48 7.04
N ALA A 228 11.98 8.50 7.54
CA ALA A 228 11.70 9.07 8.86
C ALA A 228 10.30 9.69 8.94
N ILE A 229 9.86 10.39 7.87
CA ILE A 229 8.50 10.92 7.77
C ILE A 229 7.47 9.79 7.76
N MET A 230 7.67 8.76 6.94
CA MET A 230 6.75 7.61 6.88
C MET A 230 6.68 6.88 8.23
N ALA A 231 7.81 6.71 8.91
CA ALA A 231 7.84 6.16 10.27
C ALA A 231 7.08 7.06 11.26
N GLY A 232 7.26 8.39 11.17
CA GLY A 232 6.51 9.37 11.94
C GLY A 232 5.01 9.30 11.69
N VAL A 233 4.57 9.17 10.44
CA VAL A 233 3.17 8.97 10.06
C VAL A 233 2.65 7.64 10.61
N ALA A 234 3.41 6.55 10.50
CA ALA A 234 3.00 5.25 11.04
C ALA A 234 2.77 5.30 12.55
N VAL A 235 3.70 5.92 13.30
CA VAL A 235 3.58 6.07 14.76
C VAL A 235 2.43 6.98 15.12
N THR A 236 2.32 8.16 14.51
CA THR A 236 1.27 9.12 14.85
C THR A 236 -0.11 8.61 14.46
N ALA A 237 -0.28 8.05 13.27
CA ALA A 237 -1.55 7.50 12.81
C ALA A 237 -1.97 6.29 13.66
N SER A 238 -1.04 5.39 14.00
CA SER A 238 -1.34 4.26 14.89
C SER A 238 -1.70 4.72 16.30
N ALA A 239 -1.02 5.74 16.84
CA ALA A 239 -1.34 6.30 18.16
C ALA A 239 -2.71 7.00 18.18
N VAL A 240 -3.02 7.78 17.13
CA VAL A 240 -4.34 8.39 16.92
C VAL A 240 -5.41 7.31 16.82
N ALA A 241 -5.19 6.30 15.98
CA ALA A 241 -6.11 5.18 15.84
C ALA A 241 -6.35 4.50 17.19
N ALA A 242 -5.29 4.18 17.95
CA ALA A 242 -5.40 3.56 19.27
C ALA A 242 -6.19 4.43 20.28
N LYS A 243 -6.03 5.76 20.23
CA LYS A 243 -6.77 6.70 21.09
C LYS A 243 -8.26 6.78 20.74
N PHE A 244 -8.59 6.76 19.45
CA PHE A 244 -9.97 6.80 18.98
C PHE A 244 -10.63 5.41 18.91
N PHE A 245 -9.85 4.33 19.06
CA PHE A 245 -10.34 2.97 18.96
C PHE A 245 -11.30 2.65 20.11
N ARG A 246 -12.58 2.60 19.77
CA ARG A 246 -13.63 2.13 20.67
C ARG A 246 -13.83 0.63 20.42
N TRP A 247 -13.71 -0.14 21.49
CA TRP A 247 -13.98 -1.59 21.49
C TRP A 247 -15.49 -1.91 21.45
N GLU A 248 -16.33 -0.86 21.52
CA GLU A 248 -17.79 -0.87 21.36
C GLU A 248 -18.22 -0.25 20.03
#